data_AF-A0A4V6P9K6-F1
#
_entry.id   AF-A0A4V6P9K6-F1
#
_cell.length_a   1.000
_cell.length_b   1.000
_cell.length_c   1.000
_cell.angle_alpha   90.00
_cell.angle_beta   90.00
_cell.angle_gamma   90.00
#
_symmetry.space_group_name_H-M   'P 1'
#
loop_
_entity.id
_entity.type
_entity.pdbx_description
1 polymer ?
#
loop_
_entity_poly.entity_id
_entity_poly.type
_entity_poly.pdbx_seq_one_letter_code
_entity_poly.pdbx_strand_id
1 'polypeptide(L)'
;MIGMSRFQHQAKLAPVPRPLADEVVRALMDCLEGLSFTGGRLDIGEDFDGDIDVRLTEGEHLTTGARYRIELLEGDGEQLTLDVRLVSWDRAGESRIEITSGLEGHVVNAQIELRMAGQRVHTFRVEGDYQGPGSGLLRRLQRAKWEAEVCFEEWWSVLGQRISPISLRVQHPLALASFRGDRGKDVDERWSVESTLRFRGRWVARPVAALGLLIMRGRVRRVLRKNFEKAEAAWNDAVPGMAERGWQERVTVRHQVEVRSVSREWVEDYVAALHRHIGELRVENGRLTDTAADIRLLEGEHIKPGARYRIALEENSETQQNETGKSRRTGALDVSVTAWDADGPSRIELNSPENAQTGWAELDSAANPTRVRAVFDGAFEEITRLQVTAEGDLERWWAGVGGSGDDSPAFTAKVEQPLGEGIFSIAGSPGRDGRWKLDVSFTAEGRGWARPLIAVAGLLSGNAIQETFASTTDEAATDWDDTISKAIEAGPDLALHQLLNGAAATAKPD
;
A
#
# COMPACT_ATOMS: atom_id res chain seq x y z
N MET A 1 49.84 -6.30 -15.94
CA MET A 1 49.06 -5.67 -14.85
C MET A 1 47.61 -5.53 -15.35
N ILE A 2 46.77 -6.57 -15.23
CA ILE A 2 45.52 -6.65 -16.01
C ILE A 2 44.30 -6.91 -15.11
N GLY A 3 43.35 -5.96 -15.13
CA GLY A 3 41.90 -6.21 -14.97
C GLY A 3 41.27 -6.07 -13.58
N MET A 4 41.47 -4.96 -12.87
CA MET A 4 40.65 -4.63 -11.69
C MET A 4 39.80 -3.41 -12.01
N SER A 5 38.48 -3.58 -12.14
CA SER A 5 37.57 -2.45 -12.33
C SER A 5 37.10 -1.94 -10.97
N ARG A 6 37.38 -0.66 -10.71
CA ARG A 6 36.89 0.08 -9.55
C ARG A 6 35.79 1.03 -10.02
N PHE A 7 34.68 1.03 -9.31
CA PHE A 7 33.64 2.04 -9.38
C PHE A 7 33.61 2.78 -8.05
N GLN A 8 33.60 4.10 -8.11
CA GLN A 8 33.44 4.99 -6.97
C GLN A 8 32.23 5.86 -7.23
N HIS A 9 31.44 6.06 -6.20
CA HIS A 9 30.30 6.97 -6.19
C HIS A 9 30.26 7.67 -4.85
N GLN A 10 29.94 8.95 -4.87
CA GLN A 10 29.78 9.77 -3.68
C GLN A 10 28.34 10.27 -3.69
N ALA A 11 27.60 9.95 -2.63
CA ALA A 11 26.24 10.41 -2.41
C ALA A 11 26.22 11.43 -1.25
N LYS A 12 25.27 12.36 -1.28
CA LYS A 12 24.96 13.23 -0.13
C LYS A 12 23.64 12.76 0.46
N LEU A 13 23.71 12.13 1.63
CA LEU A 13 22.55 11.57 2.31
C LEU A 13 22.08 12.47 3.45
N ALA A 14 20.77 12.61 3.60
CA ALA A 14 20.15 13.19 4.78
C ALA A 14 20.56 12.39 6.04
N PRO A 15 20.92 13.07 7.14
CA PRO A 15 21.38 12.40 8.34
C PRO A 15 20.22 11.68 9.05
N VAL A 16 20.45 10.42 9.43
CA VAL A 16 19.53 9.68 10.32
C VAL A 16 20.04 9.81 11.76
N PRO A 17 19.24 10.31 12.71
CA PRO A 17 19.61 10.29 14.12
C PRO A 17 19.81 8.85 14.59
N ARG A 18 20.92 8.59 15.29
CA ARG A 18 21.20 7.28 15.89
C ARG A 18 20.02 6.77 16.76
N PRO A 19 19.38 7.59 17.62
CA PRO A 19 18.24 7.14 18.40
C PRO A 19 17.06 6.64 17.57
N LEU A 20 16.81 7.25 16.40
CA LEU A 20 15.73 6.83 15.50
C LEU A 20 16.00 5.44 14.92
N ALA A 21 17.23 5.15 14.52
CA ALA A 21 17.61 3.82 14.04
C ALA A 21 17.44 2.75 15.14
N ASP A 22 17.87 3.07 16.37
CA ASP A 22 17.68 2.17 17.53
C ASP A 22 16.20 1.96 17.86
N GLU A 23 15.36 2.99 17.71
CA GLU A 23 13.92 2.93 17.92
C GLU A 23 13.20 2.07 16.88
N VAL A 24 13.52 2.22 15.60
CA VAL A 24 12.97 1.39 14.52
C VAL A 24 13.28 -0.09 14.75
N VAL A 25 14.53 -0.43 15.08
CA VAL A 25 14.91 -1.82 15.34
C VAL A 25 14.17 -2.38 16.55
N ARG A 26 14.06 -1.62 17.65
CA ARG A 26 13.31 -2.07 18.83
C ARG A 26 11.85 -2.32 18.51
N ALA A 27 11.22 -1.42 17.78
CA ALA A 27 9.83 -1.57 17.40
C ALA A 27 9.58 -2.76 16.47
N LEU A 28 10.51 -3.07 15.56
CA LEU A 28 10.47 -4.30 14.76
C LEU A 28 10.60 -5.56 15.65
N MET A 29 11.44 -5.53 16.68
CA MET A 29 11.56 -6.65 17.62
C MET A 29 10.27 -6.80 18.46
N ASP A 30 9.69 -5.70 18.94
CA ASP A 30 8.40 -5.68 19.64
C ASP A 30 7.28 -6.24 18.77
N CYS A 31 7.27 -5.89 17.47
CA CYS A 31 6.34 -6.45 16.50
C CYS A 31 6.45 -7.96 16.43
N LEU A 32 7.67 -8.47 16.25
CA LEU A 32 7.92 -9.90 16.10
C LEU A 32 7.54 -10.66 17.38
N GLU A 33 7.85 -10.10 18.56
CA GLU A 33 7.49 -10.67 19.87
C GLU A 33 5.98 -10.67 20.11
N GLY A 34 5.25 -9.69 19.59
CA GLY A 34 3.80 -9.58 19.70
C GLY A 34 3.00 -10.48 18.74
N LEU A 35 3.66 -11.18 17.81
CA LEU A 35 2.98 -12.09 16.87
C LEU A 35 2.39 -13.29 17.62
N SER A 36 1.11 -13.56 17.41
CA SER A 36 0.41 -14.73 17.95
C SER A 36 0.24 -15.79 16.88
N PHE A 37 0.27 -17.07 17.27
CA PHE A 37 0.05 -18.20 16.37
C PHE A 37 -1.08 -19.07 16.88
N THR A 38 -2.11 -19.28 16.06
CA THR A 38 -3.29 -20.10 16.36
C THR A 38 -3.30 -21.31 15.43
N GLY A 39 -3.28 -22.52 16.00
CA GLY A 39 -3.17 -23.76 15.21
C GLY A 39 -1.88 -23.87 14.40
N GLY A 40 -0.82 -23.15 14.79
CA GLY A 40 0.43 -23.07 14.05
C GLY A 40 0.41 -22.10 12.86
N ARG A 41 -0.71 -21.43 12.54
CA ARG A 41 -0.76 -20.34 11.57
C ARG A 41 -0.61 -19.00 12.29
N LEU A 42 0.06 -18.03 11.68
CA LEU A 42 0.14 -16.69 12.20
C LEU A 42 -1.27 -16.12 12.29
N ASP A 43 -1.63 -15.65 13.49
CA ASP A 43 -2.93 -15.06 13.77
C ASP A 43 -2.90 -13.59 13.35
N ILE A 44 -3.23 -13.37 12.08
CA ILE A 44 -3.44 -12.05 11.49
C ILE A 44 -4.95 -11.68 11.58
N GLY A 45 -5.72 -12.41 12.41
CA GLY A 45 -7.18 -12.48 12.38
C GLY A 45 -7.67 -13.58 11.45
N GLU A 46 -8.84 -14.17 11.74
CA GLU A 46 -9.47 -15.25 10.96
C GLU A 46 -9.72 -14.88 9.48
N ASP A 47 -9.64 -13.59 9.16
CA ASP A 47 -10.08 -13.00 7.90
C ASP A 47 -8.95 -12.58 6.97
N PHE A 48 -7.67 -12.84 7.25
CA PHE A 48 -6.56 -12.52 6.32
C PHE A 48 -6.26 -13.69 5.38
N ASP A 49 -6.77 -13.60 4.15
CA ASP A 49 -6.46 -14.49 3.01
C ASP A 49 -5.55 -13.78 1.99
N GLY A 50 -4.59 -13.00 2.48
CA GLY A 50 -3.62 -12.32 1.63
C GLY A 50 -2.61 -13.28 1.01
N ASP A 51 -1.86 -12.78 0.03
CA ASP A 51 -0.81 -13.51 -0.71
C ASP A 51 0.39 -13.96 0.16
N ILE A 52 0.28 -13.88 1.49
CA ILE A 52 1.32 -14.25 2.46
C ILE A 52 0.70 -15.14 3.53
N ASP A 53 1.09 -16.42 3.57
CA ASP A 53 0.75 -17.34 4.66
C ASP A 53 2.01 -17.67 5.49
N VAL A 54 1.94 -17.45 6.80
CA VAL A 54 3.04 -17.72 7.73
C VAL A 54 2.62 -18.79 8.72
N ARG A 55 3.36 -19.90 8.79
CA ARG A 55 3.08 -21.03 9.68
C ARG A 55 4.26 -21.36 10.56
N LEU A 56 4.05 -21.43 11.87
CA LEU A 56 4.95 -22.06 12.84
C LEU A 56 4.82 -23.59 12.72
N THR A 57 5.82 -24.21 12.13
CA THR A 57 5.86 -25.66 11.84
C THR A 57 6.51 -26.49 12.94
N GLU A 58 7.41 -25.89 13.74
CA GLU A 58 8.12 -26.56 14.82
C GLU A 58 8.50 -25.57 15.92
N GLY A 59 8.46 -26.01 17.18
CA GLY A 59 8.85 -25.21 18.35
C GLY A 59 7.77 -24.23 18.81
N GLU A 60 8.15 -23.37 19.76
CA GLU A 60 7.32 -22.26 20.24
C GLU A 60 7.78 -20.96 19.58
N HIS A 61 6.86 -20.00 19.41
CA HIS A 61 7.17 -18.72 18.77
C HIS A 61 8.35 -18.00 19.45
N LEU A 62 9.32 -17.58 18.64
CA LEU A 62 10.58 -16.93 19.00
C LEU A 62 11.44 -17.69 20.01
N THR A 63 11.27 -19.00 20.10
CA THR A 63 12.19 -19.86 20.85
C THR A 63 13.29 -20.41 19.96
N THR A 64 14.46 -20.65 20.56
CA THR A 64 15.59 -21.27 19.84
C THR A 64 15.17 -22.62 19.27
N GLY A 65 15.33 -22.79 17.96
CA GLY A 65 14.93 -23.98 17.23
C GLY A 65 13.56 -23.86 16.55
N ALA A 66 12.78 -22.80 16.80
CA ALA A 66 11.51 -22.57 16.13
C ALA A 66 11.68 -22.53 14.61
N ARG A 67 10.69 -23.09 13.88
CA ARG A 67 10.69 -23.11 12.40
C ARG A 67 9.40 -22.57 11.85
N TYR A 68 9.53 -21.62 10.94
CA TYR A 68 8.43 -21.00 10.23
C TYR A 68 8.49 -21.38 8.76
N ARG A 69 7.34 -21.58 8.14
CA ARG A 69 7.17 -21.62 6.70
C ARG A 69 6.39 -20.41 6.28
N ILE A 70 6.92 -19.67 5.32
CA ILE A 70 6.28 -18.51 4.71
C ILE A 70 6.02 -18.85 3.26
N GLU A 71 4.77 -18.78 2.85
CA GLU A 71 4.31 -19.00 1.49
C GLU A 71 3.88 -17.64 0.94
N LEU A 72 4.55 -17.17 -0.11
CA LEU A 72 4.27 -15.92 -0.80
C LEU A 72 3.73 -16.24 -2.20
N LEU A 73 2.58 -15.70 -2.57
CA LEU A 73 2.07 -15.74 -3.95
C LEU A 73 2.60 -14.50 -4.68
N GLU A 74 3.38 -14.72 -5.74
CA GLU A 74 3.76 -13.65 -6.67
C GLU A 74 2.71 -13.55 -7.80
N GLY A 75 2.56 -12.37 -8.39
CA GLY A 75 1.39 -11.99 -9.21
C GLY A 75 1.12 -12.81 -10.49
N ASP A 76 1.98 -13.76 -10.85
CA ASP A 76 1.75 -14.75 -11.91
C ASP A 76 1.27 -16.12 -11.40
N GLY A 77 1.05 -16.25 -10.09
CA GLY A 77 0.69 -17.49 -9.41
C GLY A 77 1.90 -18.34 -9.02
N GLU A 78 3.13 -17.85 -9.19
CA GLU A 78 4.32 -18.50 -8.63
C GLU A 78 4.31 -18.41 -7.10
N GLN A 79 4.53 -19.55 -6.46
CA GLN A 79 4.56 -19.65 -5.01
C GLN A 79 6.02 -19.72 -4.53
N LEU A 80 6.49 -18.65 -3.89
CA LEU A 80 7.78 -18.62 -3.22
C LEU A 80 7.62 -19.17 -1.81
N THR A 81 8.27 -20.30 -1.53
CA THR A 81 8.34 -20.86 -0.17
C THR A 81 9.64 -20.47 0.51
N LEU A 82 9.53 -19.91 1.71
CA LEU A 82 10.65 -19.62 2.62
C LEU A 82 10.50 -20.48 3.88
N ASP A 83 11.48 -21.33 4.16
CA ASP A 83 11.61 -21.98 5.46
C ASP A 83 12.58 -21.14 6.31
N VAL A 84 12.08 -20.61 7.43
CA VAL A 84 12.86 -19.79 8.38
C VAL A 84 13.09 -20.59 9.66
N ARG A 85 14.33 -20.67 10.11
CA ARG A 85 14.69 -21.30 11.38
C ARG A 85 15.29 -20.26 12.32
N LEU A 86 14.74 -20.18 13.52
CA LEU A 86 15.30 -19.36 14.58
C LEU A 86 16.46 -20.11 15.26
N VAL A 87 17.67 -19.56 15.19
CA VAL A 87 18.87 -20.13 15.80
C VAL A 87 19.10 -19.56 17.20
N SER A 88 18.88 -18.26 17.37
CA SER A 88 18.87 -17.61 18.67
C SER A 88 17.98 -16.39 18.63
N TRP A 89 17.36 -16.06 19.76
CA TRP A 89 16.61 -14.82 19.94
C TRP A 89 17.02 -14.21 21.28
N ASP A 90 17.67 -13.05 21.22
CA ASP A 90 18.03 -12.27 22.40
C ASP A 90 17.95 -10.79 22.05
N ARG A 91 17.01 -10.12 22.71
CA ARG A 91 16.70 -8.71 22.52
C ARG A 91 17.85 -7.78 22.92
N ALA A 92 18.65 -8.17 23.91
CA ALA A 92 19.76 -7.37 24.41
C ALA A 92 21.12 -7.82 23.87
N GLY A 93 21.17 -8.96 23.19
CA GLY A 93 22.38 -9.61 22.68
C GLY A 93 22.26 -10.00 21.22
N GLU A 94 22.40 -11.29 20.91
CA GLU A 94 22.47 -11.77 19.53
C GLU A 94 21.22 -12.55 19.12
N SER A 95 20.53 -12.04 18.10
CA SER A 95 19.42 -12.71 17.43
C SER A 95 19.88 -13.21 16.06
N ARG A 96 19.61 -14.49 15.76
CA ARG A 96 20.06 -15.14 14.53
C ARG A 96 18.95 -16.00 13.94
N ILE A 97 18.71 -15.80 12.65
CA ILE A 97 17.78 -16.61 11.85
C ILE A 97 18.49 -17.17 10.62
N GLU A 98 18.14 -18.39 10.25
CA GLU A 98 18.48 -19.04 8.99
C GLU A 98 17.23 -19.03 8.10
N ILE A 99 17.40 -18.71 6.82
CA ILE A 99 16.34 -18.69 5.82
C ILE A 99 16.78 -19.59 4.68
N THR A 100 15.94 -20.53 4.31
CA THR A 100 16.09 -21.32 3.10
C THR A 100 14.91 -21.02 2.19
N SER A 101 15.21 -20.66 0.95
CA SER A 101 14.21 -20.34 -0.07
C SER A 101 14.44 -21.21 -1.29
N GLY A 102 13.35 -21.71 -1.87
CA GLY A 102 13.36 -22.50 -3.08
C GLY A 102 12.31 -22.00 -4.07
N LEU A 103 12.73 -21.69 -5.30
CA LEU A 103 11.84 -21.36 -6.42
C LEU A 103 12.43 -21.93 -7.70
N GLU A 104 11.67 -22.75 -8.44
CA GLU A 104 12.09 -23.32 -9.75
C GLU A 104 13.50 -23.97 -9.79
N GLY A 105 13.93 -24.61 -8.70
CA GLY A 105 15.26 -25.21 -8.61
C GLY A 105 16.40 -24.22 -8.33
N HIS A 106 16.09 -22.94 -8.14
CA HIS A 106 16.93 -21.99 -7.44
C HIS A 106 16.84 -22.26 -5.94
N VAL A 107 17.99 -22.31 -5.27
CA VAL A 107 18.06 -22.43 -3.80
C VAL A 107 18.88 -21.28 -3.26
N VAL A 108 18.28 -20.53 -2.34
CA VAL A 108 18.96 -19.48 -1.57
C VAL A 108 18.98 -19.91 -0.11
N ASN A 109 20.17 -19.94 0.48
CA ASN A 109 20.33 -20.02 1.92
C ASN A 109 20.83 -18.67 2.40
N ALA A 110 20.21 -18.10 3.41
CA ALA A 110 20.65 -16.88 4.06
C ALA A 110 20.69 -17.09 5.57
N GLN A 111 21.64 -16.44 6.23
CA GLN A 111 21.70 -16.33 7.68
C GLN A 111 21.73 -14.83 7.99
N ILE A 112 20.77 -14.40 8.80
CA ILE A 112 20.69 -13.03 9.30
C ILE A 112 21.06 -13.06 10.77
N GLU A 113 21.96 -12.16 11.15
CA GLU A 113 22.42 -11.96 12.52
C GLU A 113 22.27 -10.49 12.88
N LEU A 114 21.53 -10.22 13.95
CA LEU A 114 21.36 -8.92 14.55
C LEU A 114 22.00 -8.93 15.94
N ARG A 115 22.94 -8.04 16.17
CA ARG A 115 23.57 -7.83 17.47
C ARG A 115 23.11 -6.52 18.08
N MET A 116 22.54 -6.62 19.26
CA MET A 116 22.18 -5.52 20.14
C MET A 116 23.23 -5.41 21.26
N ALA A 117 23.42 -4.20 21.75
CA ALA A 117 24.16 -3.94 22.98
C ALA A 117 23.23 -3.17 23.92
N GLY A 118 22.49 -3.90 24.75
CA GLY A 118 21.41 -3.33 25.56
C GLY A 118 20.22 -2.93 24.71
N GLN A 119 20.05 -1.63 24.44
CA GLN A 119 18.94 -1.08 23.64
C GLN A 119 19.40 -0.46 22.30
N ARG A 120 20.66 -0.69 21.91
CA ARG A 120 21.26 -0.10 20.71
C ARG A 120 21.61 -1.18 19.69
N VAL A 121 21.33 -0.92 18.41
CA VAL A 121 21.70 -1.86 17.34
C VAL A 121 23.18 -1.72 17.03
N HIS A 122 23.98 -2.74 17.30
CA HIS A 122 25.43 -2.67 17.12
C HIS A 122 25.84 -3.09 15.70
N THR A 123 25.43 -4.29 15.29
CA THR A 123 25.82 -4.87 14.01
C THR A 123 24.65 -5.64 13.42
N PHE A 124 24.49 -5.51 12.11
CA PHE A 124 23.59 -6.35 11.31
C PHE A 124 24.41 -7.05 10.24
N ARG A 125 24.41 -8.37 10.24
CA ARG A 125 25.15 -9.20 9.30
C ARG A 125 24.16 -10.09 8.57
N VAL A 126 24.31 -10.18 7.26
CA VAL A 126 23.57 -11.13 6.45
C VAL A 126 24.54 -11.84 5.54
N GLU A 127 24.58 -13.15 5.62
CA GLU A 127 25.37 -13.96 4.70
C GLU A 127 24.50 -14.99 4.03
N GLY A 128 24.93 -15.48 2.87
CA GLY A 128 24.16 -16.48 2.16
C GLY A 128 24.90 -17.12 1.02
N ASP A 129 24.27 -18.15 0.50
CA ASP A 129 24.63 -18.72 -0.78
C ASP A 129 23.42 -18.91 -1.67
N TYR A 130 23.71 -18.89 -2.95
CA TYR A 130 22.77 -19.08 -4.03
C TYR A 130 23.28 -20.21 -4.90
N GLN A 131 22.36 -21.06 -5.32
CA GLN A 131 22.57 -22.12 -6.30
C GLN A 131 21.48 -22.02 -7.36
N GLY A 132 21.90 -21.78 -8.61
CA GLY A 132 20.98 -21.75 -9.75
C GLY A 132 20.55 -23.15 -10.24
N PRO A 133 19.52 -23.19 -11.09
CA PRO A 133 18.93 -24.40 -11.62
C PRO A 133 19.87 -25.09 -12.63
N GLY A 134 19.78 -26.42 -12.69
CA GLY A 134 20.46 -27.23 -13.72
C GLY A 134 21.36 -28.34 -13.18
N SER A 135 22.00 -29.07 -14.10
CA SER A 135 22.86 -30.22 -13.80
C SER A 135 24.31 -30.00 -14.28
N GLY A 136 25.26 -30.69 -13.65
CA GLY A 136 26.66 -30.73 -14.10
C GLY A 136 27.45 -29.42 -13.96
N LEU A 137 28.23 -29.08 -14.99
CA LEU A 137 29.20 -27.97 -15.01
C LEU A 137 28.56 -26.58 -14.95
N LEU A 138 27.35 -26.42 -15.51
CA LEU A 138 26.60 -25.15 -15.50
C LEU A 138 26.13 -24.78 -14.09
N ARG A 139 25.64 -25.77 -13.31
CA ARG A 139 25.28 -25.56 -11.89
C ARG A 139 26.45 -25.08 -11.04
N ARG A 140 27.68 -25.53 -11.34
CA ARG A 140 28.88 -25.05 -10.62
C ARG A 140 29.21 -23.59 -10.91
N LEU A 141 28.83 -23.09 -12.09
CA LEU A 141 29.06 -21.70 -12.50
C LEU A 141 27.98 -20.76 -11.98
N GLN A 142 26.78 -21.25 -11.69
CA GLN A 142 25.66 -20.47 -11.15
C GLN A 142 25.60 -20.50 -9.61
N ARG A 143 26.77 -20.50 -8.96
CA ARG A 143 26.85 -20.40 -7.50
C ARG A 143 27.29 -19.01 -7.12
N ALA A 144 26.68 -18.41 -6.12
CA ALA A 144 27.19 -17.20 -5.52
C ALA A 144 27.17 -17.35 -4.02
N LYS A 145 28.21 -16.88 -3.35
CA LYS A 145 28.19 -16.65 -1.91
C LYS A 145 28.20 -15.16 -1.68
N TRP A 146 27.48 -14.67 -0.71
CA TRP A 146 27.46 -13.25 -0.39
C TRP A 146 27.48 -13.05 1.12
N GLU A 147 28.02 -11.92 1.53
CA GLU A 147 28.17 -11.52 2.93
C GLU A 147 28.03 -10.01 2.94
N ALA A 148 27.06 -9.51 3.68
CA ALA A 148 26.77 -8.12 3.92
C ALA A 148 26.88 -7.84 5.42
N GLU A 149 27.49 -6.73 5.79
CA GLU A 149 27.66 -6.33 7.18
C GLU A 149 27.46 -4.82 7.29
N VAL A 150 26.65 -4.42 8.27
CA VAL A 150 26.42 -3.04 8.67
C VAL A 150 26.84 -2.89 10.13
N CYS A 151 27.91 -2.13 10.35
CA CYS A 151 28.45 -1.77 11.66
C CYS A 151 27.94 -0.38 12.04
N PHE A 152 26.88 -0.33 12.85
CA PHE A 152 26.23 0.92 13.19
C PHE A 152 27.14 1.81 14.03
N GLU A 153 27.86 1.28 15.03
CA GLU A 153 28.77 2.10 15.85
C GLU A 153 29.82 2.85 15.02
N GLU A 154 30.31 2.24 13.94
CA GLU A 154 31.28 2.85 13.04
C GLU A 154 30.64 3.95 12.16
N TRP A 155 29.36 3.80 11.82
CA TRP A 155 28.61 4.80 11.05
C TRP A 155 28.44 6.13 11.81
N TRP A 156 28.21 6.06 13.12
CA TRP A 156 28.07 7.24 14.00
C TRP A 156 29.34 7.55 14.83
N SER A 157 30.46 6.88 14.57
CA SER A 157 31.72 7.10 15.31
C SER A 157 32.23 8.53 15.16
N VAL A 158 32.34 9.24 16.29
CA VAL A 158 32.87 10.61 16.38
C VAL A 158 34.40 10.65 16.17
N LEU A 159 35.09 9.55 16.50
CA LEU A 159 36.56 9.46 16.43
C LEU A 159 37.06 9.07 15.02
N GLY A 160 36.15 8.98 14.05
CA GLY A 160 36.42 8.45 12.71
C GLY A 160 36.25 6.93 12.65
N GLN A 161 36.11 6.42 11.43
CA GLN A 161 35.89 5.00 11.14
C GLN A 161 37.19 4.21 11.25
N ARG A 162 37.15 3.09 11.98
CA ARG A 162 38.23 2.10 12.02
C ARG A 162 38.05 1.03 10.94
N ILE A 163 36.79 0.73 10.61
CA ILE A 163 36.38 -0.19 9.55
C ILE A 163 35.26 0.45 8.73
N SER A 164 35.05 -0.03 7.50
CA SER A 164 33.96 0.46 6.66
C SER A 164 32.61 0.11 7.30
N PRO A 165 31.77 1.10 7.63
CA PRO A 165 30.47 0.88 8.27
C PRO A 165 29.54 -0.04 7.48
N ILE A 166 29.59 0.00 6.15
CA ILE A 166 28.83 -0.92 5.30
C ILE A 166 29.82 -1.69 4.45
N SER A 167 29.70 -3.01 4.46
CA SER A 167 30.47 -3.87 3.57
C SER A 167 29.57 -4.92 2.93
N LEU A 168 29.81 -5.20 1.65
CA LEU A 168 29.16 -6.30 0.95
C LEU A 168 30.21 -7.00 0.09
N ARG A 169 30.25 -8.33 0.17
CA ARG A 169 31.17 -9.17 -0.58
C ARG A 169 30.40 -10.26 -1.26
N VAL A 170 30.49 -10.33 -2.59
CA VAL A 170 29.88 -11.38 -3.40
C VAL A 170 30.97 -12.19 -4.06
N GLN A 171 31.04 -13.47 -3.76
CA GLN A 171 31.93 -14.45 -4.34
C GLN A 171 31.20 -15.30 -5.36
N HIS A 172 31.55 -15.14 -6.62
CA HIS A 172 31.12 -15.97 -7.73
C HIS A 172 32.31 -16.82 -8.23
N PRO A 173 32.09 -18.01 -8.82
CA PRO A 173 33.14 -18.82 -9.44
C PRO A 173 34.01 -18.02 -10.42
N LEU A 174 33.39 -17.11 -11.17
CA LEU A 174 34.06 -16.31 -12.20
C LEU A 174 34.60 -14.96 -11.69
N ALA A 175 33.98 -14.39 -10.66
CA ALA A 175 34.24 -13.02 -10.22
C ALA A 175 34.07 -12.85 -8.70
N LEU A 176 34.77 -11.87 -8.15
CA LEU A 176 34.56 -11.37 -6.80
C LEU A 176 34.11 -9.92 -6.94
N ALA A 177 32.98 -9.57 -6.30
CA ALA A 177 32.57 -8.20 -6.10
C ALA A 177 32.74 -7.84 -4.62
N SER A 178 33.27 -6.66 -4.34
CA SER A 178 33.31 -6.12 -2.98
C SER A 178 32.86 -4.67 -3.01
N PHE A 179 31.80 -4.36 -2.28
CA PHE A 179 31.28 -3.04 -2.02
C PHE A 179 31.68 -2.62 -0.60
N ARG A 180 32.02 -1.35 -0.44
CA ARG A 180 32.23 -0.70 0.85
C ARG A 180 31.58 0.67 0.81
N GLY A 181 30.82 1.00 1.84
CA GLY A 181 30.26 2.32 2.08
C GLY A 181 30.90 2.92 3.32
N ASP A 182 31.59 4.03 3.13
CA ASP A 182 32.26 4.79 4.18
C ASP A 182 31.54 6.14 4.36
N ARG A 183 31.27 6.57 5.60
CA ARG A 183 30.77 7.92 5.85
C ARG A 183 31.95 8.90 5.83
N GLY A 184 31.94 9.81 4.88
CA GLY A 184 32.85 10.93 4.77
C GLY A 184 32.49 12.07 5.74
N LYS A 185 33.15 13.22 5.55
CA LYS A 185 32.84 14.42 6.34
C LYS A 185 31.44 14.93 5.99
N ASP A 186 30.75 15.44 7.00
CA ASP A 186 29.47 16.11 6.78
C ASP A 186 29.71 17.39 5.97
N VAL A 187 28.97 17.56 4.89
CA VAL A 187 29.05 18.72 3.98
C VAL A 187 27.63 19.23 3.82
N ASP A 188 27.41 20.51 4.12
CA ASP A 188 26.08 21.14 4.07
C ASP A 188 25.04 20.40 4.94
N GLU A 189 25.42 20.01 6.17
CA GLU A 189 24.57 19.24 7.11
C GLU A 189 24.13 17.85 6.62
N ARG A 190 24.66 17.40 5.48
CA ARG A 190 24.41 16.07 4.91
C ARG A 190 25.61 15.17 5.09
N TRP A 191 25.35 13.88 5.26
CA TRP A 191 26.38 12.86 5.26
C TRP A 191 26.91 12.66 3.85
N SER A 192 28.22 12.86 3.66
CA SER A 192 28.85 12.36 2.45
C SER A 192 29.06 10.86 2.61
N VAL A 193 28.62 10.05 1.66
CA VAL A 193 28.87 8.59 1.67
C VAL A 193 29.71 8.23 0.46
N GLU A 194 30.94 7.77 0.69
CA GLU A 194 31.78 7.22 -0.37
C GLU A 194 31.52 5.72 -0.51
N SER A 195 31.05 5.33 -1.68
CA SER A 195 30.81 3.95 -2.04
C SER A 195 31.87 3.47 -3.02
N THR A 196 32.65 2.47 -2.64
CA THR A 196 33.63 1.81 -3.51
C THR A 196 33.19 0.39 -3.84
N LEU A 197 32.93 0.12 -5.12
CA LEU A 197 32.68 -1.21 -5.65
C LEU A 197 33.88 -1.69 -6.47
N ARG A 198 34.39 -2.88 -6.16
CA ARG A 198 35.53 -3.51 -6.86
C ARG A 198 35.10 -4.84 -7.43
N PHE A 199 35.43 -5.06 -8.69
CA PHE A 199 35.27 -6.36 -9.34
C PHE A 199 36.62 -6.98 -9.69
N ARG A 200 36.75 -8.28 -9.45
CA ARG A 200 37.97 -9.04 -9.74
C ARG A 200 37.66 -10.43 -10.26
N GLY A 201 38.24 -10.81 -11.41
CA GLY A 201 38.13 -12.18 -11.93
C GLY A 201 38.95 -13.20 -11.13
N ARG A 202 38.48 -14.47 -11.08
CA ARG A 202 39.20 -15.58 -10.42
C ARG A 202 39.96 -16.50 -11.40
N TRP A 203 41.16 -16.87 -10.94
CA TRP A 203 42.22 -17.78 -11.42
C TRP A 203 42.35 -18.20 -12.90
N VAL A 204 41.34 -18.69 -13.61
CA VAL A 204 41.43 -19.05 -15.05
C VAL A 204 40.48 -18.23 -15.93
N ALA A 205 39.36 -17.77 -15.35
CA ALA A 205 38.41 -16.89 -16.02
C ALA A 205 38.83 -15.42 -16.04
N ARG A 206 40.00 -15.05 -15.47
CA ARG A 206 40.46 -13.66 -15.43
C ARG A 206 40.44 -12.95 -16.79
N PRO A 207 40.93 -13.55 -17.90
CA PRO A 207 40.87 -12.90 -19.20
C PRO A 207 39.43 -12.72 -19.67
N VAL A 208 38.61 -13.76 -19.54
CA VAL A 208 37.21 -13.78 -19.99
C VAL A 208 36.32 -12.86 -19.16
N ALA A 209 36.46 -12.87 -17.84
CA ALA A 209 35.76 -11.97 -16.93
C ALA A 209 36.24 -10.53 -17.11
N ALA A 210 37.53 -10.29 -17.37
CA ALA A 210 38.02 -8.95 -17.70
C ALA A 210 37.42 -8.44 -19.02
N LEU A 211 37.35 -9.29 -20.06
CA LEU A 211 36.69 -8.97 -21.34
C LEU A 211 35.19 -8.72 -21.16
N GLY A 212 34.49 -9.62 -20.45
CA GLY A 212 33.06 -9.47 -20.15
C GLY A 212 32.76 -8.21 -19.36
N LEU A 213 33.53 -7.94 -18.30
CA LEU A 213 33.40 -6.71 -17.51
C LEU A 213 33.79 -5.47 -18.32
N LEU A 214 34.71 -5.55 -19.29
CA LEU A 214 35.11 -4.42 -20.13
C LEU A 214 34.02 -4.08 -21.15
N ILE A 215 33.39 -5.09 -21.77
CA ILE A 215 32.24 -4.94 -22.67
C ILE A 215 31.02 -4.42 -21.88
N MET A 216 30.74 -5.00 -20.71
CA MET A 216 29.60 -4.64 -19.87
C MET A 216 29.87 -3.39 -19.02
N ARG A 217 31.10 -2.85 -18.99
CA ARG A 217 31.52 -1.78 -18.07
C ARG A 217 30.60 -0.57 -18.13
N GLY A 218 30.28 -0.13 -19.35
CA GLY A 218 29.41 1.02 -19.57
C GLY A 218 27.98 0.78 -19.10
N ARG A 219 27.43 -0.41 -19.35
CA ARG A 219 26.09 -0.80 -18.92
C ARG A 219 26.02 -0.96 -17.41
N VAL A 220 26.94 -1.71 -16.81
CA VAL A 220 27.04 -1.91 -15.35
C VAL A 220 27.21 -0.58 -14.64
N ARG A 221 28.10 0.30 -15.12
CA ARG A 221 28.28 1.63 -14.52
C ARG A 221 27.02 2.48 -14.60
N ARG A 222 26.29 2.44 -15.73
CA ARG A 222 25.06 3.19 -15.92
C ARG A 222 23.94 2.68 -15.03
N VAL A 223 23.76 1.36 -14.94
CA VAL A 223 22.75 0.73 -14.09
C VAL A 223 23.06 1.00 -12.61
N LEU A 224 24.30 0.76 -12.17
CA LEU A 224 24.69 1.04 -10.79
C LEU A 224 24.51 2.51 -10.44
N ARG A 225 24.97 3.43 -11.30
CA ARG A 225 24.80 4.87 -11.06
C ARG A 225 23.31 5.25 -10.97
N LYS A 226 22.48 4.79 -11.91
CA LYS A 226 21.03 5.04 -11.89
C LYS A 226 20.39 4.51 -10.60
N ASN A 227 20.79 3.33 -10.15
CA ASN A 227 20.27 2.73 -8.92
C ASN A 227 20.76 3.47 -7.67
N PHE A 228 22.02 3.91 -7.63
CA PHE A 228 22.53 4.75 -6.54
C PHE A 228 21.85 6.12 -6.51
N GLU A 229 21.67 6.77 -7.66
CA GLU A 229 20.94 8.04 -7.78
C GLU A 229 19.48 7.89 -7.32
N LYS A 230 18.80 6.79 -7.69
CA LYS A 230 17.44 6.48 -7.23
C LYS A 230 17.40 6.22 -5.72
N ALA A 231 18.36 5.46 -5.19
CA ALA A 231 18.45 5.18 -3.76
C ALA A 231 18.80 6.43 -2.93
N GLU A 232 19.68 7.29 -3.44
CA GLU A 232 20.01 8.59 -2.84
C GLU A 232 18.78 9.50 -2.83
N ALA A 233 18.06 9.61 -3.94
CA ALA A 233 16.83 10.39 -4.02
C ALA A 233 15.77 9.87 -3.04
N ALA A 234 15.51 8.55 -3.04
CA ALA A 234 14.55 7.93 -2.13
C ALA A 234 14.93 8.12 -0.65
N TRP A 235 16.22 7.98 -0.32
CA TRP A 235 16.71 8.23 1.04
C TRP A 235 16.52 9.69 1.46
N ASN A 236 16.94 10.63 0.60
CA ASN A 236 16.87 12.06 0.87
C ASN A 236 15.45 12.61 0.90
N ASP A 237 14.53 11.92 0.23
CA ASP A 237 13.11 12.22 0.29
C ASP A 237 12.52 11.71 1.61
N ALA A 238 12.70 10.42 1.94
CA ALA A 238 12.10 9.82 3.12
C ALA A 238 12.71 10.31 4.46
N VAL A 239 14.04 10.32 4.58
CA VAL A 239 14.73 10.47 5.87
C VAL A 239 14.48 11.79 6.59
N PRO A 240 14.46 12.97 5.93
CA PRO A 240 14.16 14.23 6.63
C PRO A 240 12.80 14.18 7.32
N GLY A 241 11.75 13.72 6.60
CA GLY A 241 10.42 13.56 7.18
C GLY A 241 10.41 12.56 8.34
N MET A 242 11.18 11.47 8.23
CA MET A 242 11.35 10.49 9.32
C MET A 242 12.03 11.12 10.55
N ALA A 243 13.08 11.90 10.35
CA ALA A 243 13.85 12.54 11.43
C ALA A 243 13.06 13.66 12.12
N GLU A 244 12.24 14.40 11.37
CA GLU A 244 11.37 15.46 11.90
C GLU A 244 10.17 14.92 12.66
N ARG A 245 9.46 13.92 12.10
CA ARG A 245 8.27 13.34 12.74
C ARG A 245 8.63 12.45 13.93
N GLY A 246 9.83 11.86 13.91
CA GLY A 246 10.21 10.80 14.82
C GLY A 246 9.37 9.54 14.60
N TRP A 247 9.47 8.61 15.53
CA TRP A 247 8.59 7.45 15.56
C TRP A 247 7.17 7.87 15.96
N GLN A 248 6.19 7.66 15.07
CA GLN A 248 4.78 7.92 15.36
C GLN A 248 3.96 6.65 15.10
N GLU A 249 3.22 6.21 16.11
CA GLU A 249 2.31 5.06 15.99
C GLU A 249 1.11 5.34 15.08
N ARG A 250 0.88 6.62 14.79
CA ARG A 250 -0.22 7.13 13.98
C ARG A 250 0.34 7.93 12.81
N VAL A 251 -0.12 7.59 11.61
CA VAL A 251 0.30 8.23 10.36
C VAL A 251 -0.86 9.06 9.86
N THR A 252 -0.69 10.38 9.79
CA THR A 252 -1.68 11.29 9.23
C THR A 252 -1.15 11.91 7.94
N VAL A 253 -1.89 11.72 6.85
CA VAL A 253 -1.71 12.43 5.58
C VAL A 253 -2.81 13.45 5.39
N ARG A 254 -2.47 14.58 4.77
CA ARG A 254 -3.39 15.69 4.54
C ARG A 254 -3.13 16.27 3.17
N HIS A 255 -4.17 16.55 2.42
CA HIS A 255 -4.09 17.21 1.13
C HIS A 255 -5.25 18.18 0.99
N GLN A 256 -4.99 19.26 0.27
CA GLN A 256 -5.96 20.32 0.07
C GLN A 256 -6.18 20.51 -1.42
N VAL A 257 -7.44 20.50 -1.82
CA VAL A 257 -7.86 20.68 -3.20
C VAL A 257 -8.88 21.80 -3.30
N GLU A 258 -8.95 22.42 -4.47
CA GLU A 258 -10.04 23.33 -4.80
C GLU A 258 -10.94 22.69 -5.84
N VAL A 259 -12.25 22.73 -5.60
CA VAL A 259 -13.27 22.16 -6.48
C VAL A 259 -14.34 23.19 -6.80
N ARG A 260 -15.04 23.02 -7.92
CA ARG A 260 -16.18 23.83 -8.33
C ARG A 260 -17.29 23.73 -7.28
N SER A 261 -17.82 24.88 -6.88
CA SER A 261 -18.95 24.93 -5.96
C SER A 261 -20.27 24.57 -6.64
N VAL A 262 -21.17 23.93 -5.91
CA VAL A 262 -22.59 23.82 -6.26
C VAL A 262 -23.44 24.53 -5.21
N SER A 263 -24.57 25.12 -5.59
CA SER A 263 -25.47 25.68 -4.59
C SER A 263 -26.16 24.54 -3.82
N ARG A 264 -26.54 24.81 -2.57
CA ARG A 264 -27.39 23.92 -1.78
C ARG A 264 -28.67 23.56 -2.53
N GLU A 265 -29.36 24.57 -3.06
CA GLU A 265 -30.59 24.42 -3.85
C GLU A 265 -30.40 23.45 -5.03
N TRP A 266 -29.29 23.56 -5.78
CA TRP A 266 -29.02 22.65 -6.90
C TRP A 266 -28.85 21.20 -6.45
N VAL A 267 -28.17 20.96 -5.32
CA VAL A 267 -28.00 19.61 -4.76
C VAL A 267 -29.32 19.04 -4.26
N GLU A 268 -30.12 19.85 -3.55
CA GLU A 268 -31.46 19.46 -3.09
C GLU A 268 -32.36 19.08 -4.27
N ASP A 269 -32.39 19.92 -5.31
CA ASP A 269 -33.14 19.65 -6.54
C ASP A 269 -32.67 18.38 -7.26
N TYR A 270 -31.34 18.18 -7.35
CA TYR A 270 -30.76 16.99 -7.98
C TYR A 270 -31.11 15.71 -7.24
N VAL A 271 -31.00 15.70 -5.91
CA VAL A 271 -31.34 14.53 -5.09
C VAL A 271 -32.84 14.23 -5.14
N ALA A 272 -33.69 15.25 -5.08
CA ALA A 272 -35.13 15.09 -5.23
C ALA A 272 -35.51 14.55 -6.62
N ALA A 273 -34.86 15.04 -7.68
CA ALA A 273 -35.04 14.54 -9.05
C ALA A 273 -34.59 13.09 -9.19
N LEU A 274 -33.41 12.73 -8.66
CA LEU A 274 -32.88 11.35 -8.64
C LEU A 274 -33.86 10.40 -7.95
N HIS A 275 -34.33 10.77 -6.76
CA HIS A 275 -35.29 9.98 -5.99
C HIS A 275 -36.61 9.80 -6.73
N ARG A 276 -37.17 10.86 -7.30
CA ARG A 276 -38.39 10.81 -8.10
C ARG A 276 -38.22 9.91 -9.33
N HIS A 277 -37.14 10.10 -10.09
CA HIS A 277 -36.89 9.34 -11.31
C HIS A 277 -36.74 7.85 -11.04
N ILE A 278 -35.96 7.47 -10.00
CA ILE A 278 -35.85 6.06 -9.59
C ILE A 278 -37.24 5.50 -9.28
N GLY A 279 -38.11 6.26 -8.61
CA GLY A 279 -39.48 5.83 -8.33
C GLY A 279 -40.42 5.75 -9.53
N GLU A 280 -40.11 6.46 -10.61
CA GLU A 280 -40.87 6.45 -11.86
C GLU A 280 -40.42 5.37 -12.85
N LEU A 281 -39.26 4.74 -12.61
CA LEU A 281 -38.78 3.61 -13.42
C LEU A 281 -39.82 2.51 -13.49
N ARG A 282 -40.00 1.96 -14.69
CA ARG A 282 -41.01 0.91 -14.94
C ARG A 282 -40.38 -0.45 -14.80
N VAL A 283 -41.15 -1.38 -14.24
CA VAL A 283 -40.77 -2.79 -14.17
C VAL A 283 -41.53 -3.55 -15.25
N GLU A 284 -40.83 -4.04 -16.26
CA GLU A 284 -41.38 -4.88 -17.32
C GLU A 284 -40.74 -6.27 -17.27
N ASN A 285 -41.55 -7.32 -17.20
CA ASN A 285 -41.07 -8.71 -17.09
C ASN A 285 -40.06 -8.93 -15.94
N GLY A 286 -40.19 -8.18 -14.84
CA GLY A 286 -39.29 -8.23 -13.69
C GLY A 286 -37.95 -7.51 -13.90
N ARG A 287 -37.79 -6.71 -14.95
CA ARG A 287 -36.61 -5.87 -15.20
C ARG A 287 -36.99 -4.39 -15.16
N LEU A 288 -36.09 -3.55 -14.65
CA LEU A 288 -36.24 -2.11 -14.81
C LEU A 288 -35.97 -1.74 -16.27
N THR A 289 -36.87 -0.95 -16.86
CA THR A 289 -36.67 -0.36 -18.19
C THR A 289 -36.05 1.02 -18.04
N ASP A 290 -35.52 1.55 -19.15
CA ASP A 290 -34.93 2.89 -19.21
C ASP A 290 -33.68 3.06 -18.31
N THR A 291 -33.02 1.94 -18.01
CA THR A 291 -31.72 1.89 -17.31
C THR A 291 -30.65 1.31 -18.23
N ALA A 292 -29.43 1.84 -18.12
CA ALA A 292 -28.25 1.28 -18.80
C ALA A 292 -27.85 -0.11 -18.27
N ALA A 293 -28.01 -0.32 -16.96
CA ALA A 293 -27.67 -1.58 -16.30
C ALA A 293 -28.82 -2.60 -16.37
N ASP A 294 -28.49 -3.90 -16.44
CA ASP A 294 -29.49 -4.98 -16.27
C ASP A 294 -29.85 -5.11 -14.78
N ILE A 295 -30.93 -4.44 -14.39
CA ILE A 295 -31.46 -4.47 -13.03
C ILE A 295 -32.75 -5.29 -13.02
N ARG A 296 -32.74 -6.38 -12.26
CA ARG A 296 -33.87 -7.30 -12.12
C ARG A 296 -34.52 -7.16 -10.76
N LEU A 297 -35.82 -6.88 -10.73
CA LEU A 297 -36.64 -7.00 -9.51
C LEU A 297 -36.86 -8.49 -9.20
N LEU A 298 -36.35 -8.93 -8.06
CA LEU A 298 -36.46 -10.30 -7.57
C LEU A 298 -37.71 -10.50 -6.70
N GLU A 299 -38.00 -9.52 -5.84
CA GLU A 299 -39.05 -9.60 -4.83
C GLU A 299 -39.62 -8.21 -4.51
N GLY A 300 -40.89 -8.16 -4.10
CA GLY A 300 -41.57 -6.94 -3.67
C GLY A 300 -42.12 -6.08 -4.80
N GLU A 301 -42.65 -4.91 -4.44
CA GLU A 301 -43.06 -3.87 -5.37
C GLU A 301 -41.93 -2.87 -5.56
N HIS A 302 -41.78 -2.32 -6.77
CA HIS A 302 -40.74 -1.34 -7.08
C HIS A 302 -40.66 -0.24 -6.01
N ILE A 303 -39.44 0.01 -5.49
CA ILE A 303 -39.03 0.98 -4.46
C ILE A 303 -39.80 0.95 -3.14
N LYS A 304 -40.69 -0.02 -2.93
CA LYS A 304 -41.36 -0.18 -1.65
C LYS A 304 -40.43 -0.85 -0.64
N PRO A 305 -40.56 -0.55 0.67
CA PRO A 305 -39.90 -1.34 1.70
C PRO A 305 -40.14 -2.83 1.50
N GLY A 306 -39.07 -3.61 1.44
CA GLY A 306 -39.07 -5.04 1.11
C GLY A 306 -38.79 -5.37 -0.37
N ALA A 307 -38.67 -4.38 -1.25
CA ALA A 307 -38.23 -4.59 -2.63
C ALA A 307 -36.80 -5.12 -2.67
N ARG A 308 -36.53 -6.10 -3.53
CA ARG A 308 -35.20 -6.67 -3.73
C ARG A 308 -34.85 -6.73 -5.19
N TYR A 309 -33.68 -6.23 -5.53
CA TYR A 309 -33.14 -6.17 -6.88
C TYR A 309 -31.86 -6.96 -6.97
N ARG A 310 -31.53 -7.39 -8.19
CA ARG A 310 -30.20 -7.85 -8.57
C ARG A 310 -29.72 -7.01 -9.73
N ILE A 311 -28.55 -6.41 -9.55
CA ILE A 311 -27.85 -5.64 -10.55
C ILE A 311 -26.74 -6.53 -11.10
N ALA A 312 -26.75 -6.77 -12.41
CA ALA A 312 -25.60 -7.37 -13.08
C ALA A 312 -24.57 -6.27 -13.32
N LEU A 313 -23.42 -6.35 -12.65
CA LEU A 313 -22.30 -5.45 -12.93
C LEU A 313 -21.55 -5.99 -14.13
N GLU A 314 -21.79 -5.44 -15.32
CA GLU A 314 -20.98 -5.78 -16.50
C GLU A 314 -19.53 -5.39 -16.21
N GLU A 315 -18.61 -6.36 -16.28
CA GLU A 315 -17.18 -6.10 -16.14
C GLU A 315 -16.73 -5.37 -17.40
N ASN A 316 -16.32 -4.10 -17.29
CA ASN A 316 -15.69 -3.32 -18.36
C ASN A 316 -14.45 -4.08 -18.88
N SER A 317 -14.67 -4.95 -19.86
CA SER A 317 -13.69 -5.90 -20.37
C SER A 317 -13.09 -5.41 -21.68
N GLU A 318 -12.35 -4.31 -21.63
CA GLU A 318 -11.18 -4.15 -22.50
C GLU A 318 -9.96 -4.02 -21.60
N THR A 319 -9.34 -5.16 -21.25
CA THR A 319 -7.90 -5.43 -21.44
C THR A 319 -7.57 -6.84 -20.93
N GLN A 320 -6.97 -7.64 -21.82
CA GLN A 320 -6.33 -8.94 -21.60
C GLN A 320 -7.24 -10.14 -21.32
N GLN A 321 -7.53 -10.88 -22.41
CA GLN A 321 -7.37 -12.33 -22.37
C GLN A 321 -5.98 -12.65 -21.79
N ASN A 322 -5.88 -12.82 -20.48
CA ASN A 322 -4.77 -13.57 -19.93
C ASN A 322 -4.92 -15.01 -20.43
N GLU A 323 -3.85 -15.56 -21.00
CA GLU A 323 -3.73 -16.92 -21.52
C GLU A 323 -3.97 -18.02 -20.45
N THR A 324 -4.39 -17.65 -19.24
CA THR A 324 -4.57 -18.52 -18.08
C THR A 324 -5.98 -19.11 -17.93
N GLY A 325 -6.93 -18.82 -18.81
CA GLY A 325 -8.22 -19.54 -18.88
C GLY A 325 -9.10 -19.45 -17.62
N LYS A 326 -8.83 -18.53 -16.69
CA LYS A 326 -9.72 -18.22 -15.57
C LYS A 326 -10.76 -17.20 -16.04
N SER A 327 -11.98 -17.66 -16.29
CA SER A 327 -13.15 -16.77 -16.39
C SER A 327 -13.30 -16.04 -15.06
N ARG A 328 -12.96 -14.74 -15.01
CA ARG A 328 -13.50 -13.87 -13.96
C ARG A 328 -15.02 -13.87 -14.14
N ARG A 329 -15.74 -14.11 -13.04
CA ARG A 329 -17.20 -14.14 -13.04
C ARG A 329 -17.70 -12.70 -12.87
N THR A 330 -18.69 -12.34 -13.66
CA THR A 330 -19.44 -11.09 -13.57
C THR A 330 -20.10 -10.99 -12.20
N GLY A 331 -19.67 -10.03 -11.38
CA GLY A 331 -20.20 -9.84 -10.02
C GLY A 331 -21.67 -9.43 -10.03
N ALA A 332 -22.52 -10.13 -9.27
CA ALA A 332 -23.88 -9.70 -9.01
C ALA A 332 -23.96 -8.91 -7.69
N LEU A 333 -24.73 -7.82 -7.70
CA LEU A 333 -25.04 -7.03 -6.50
C LEU A 333 -26.54 -7.13 -6.21
N ASP A 334 -26.89 -7.71 -5.06
CA ASP A 334 -28.26 -7.71 -4.56
C ASP A 334 -28.50 -6.43 -3.75
N VAL A 335 -29.59 -5.73 -4.04
CA VAL A 335 -29.98 -4.48 -3.37
C VAL A 335 -31.35 -4.67 -2.76
N SER A 336 -31.54 -4.34 -1.49
CA SER A 336 -32.86 -4.35 -0.84
C SER A 336 -33.25 -2.97 -0.34
N VAL A 337 -34.51 -2.60 -0.53
CA VAL A 337 -35.05 -1.32 -0.08
C VAL A 337 -35.67 -1.52 1.30
N THR A 338 -35.19 -0.77 2.29
CA THR A 338 -35.72 -0.84 3.67
C THR A 338 -36.58 0.37 4.00
N ALA A 339 -36.26 1.52 3.42
CA ALA A 339 -37.07 2.74 3.48
C ALA A 339 -36.94 3.50 2.16
N TRP A 340 -38.02 4.17 1.76
CA TRP A 340 -38.05 5.01 0.57
C TRP A 340 -39.15 6.07 0.74
N ASP A 341 -38.75 7.25 1.20
CA ASP A 341 -39.64 8.37 1.46
C ASP A 341 -38.97 9.67 0.99
N ALA A 342 -39.71 10.54 0.31
CA ALA A 342 -39.15 11.80 -0.15
C ALA A 342 -38.90 12.76 1.02
N ASP A 343 -39.83 12.77 1.99
CA ASP A 343 -39.81 13.65 3.17
C ASP A 343 -39.20 12.96 4.40
N GLY A 344 -38.78 11.69 4.25
CA GLY A 344 -38.25 10.85 5.31
C GLY A 344 -37.06 10.02 4.84
N PRO A 345 -36.64 9.00 5.62
CA PRO A 345 -35.42 8.28 5.31
C PRO A 345 -35.58 7.40 4.07
N SER A 346 -34.55 7.41 3.23
CA SER A 346 -34.38 6.48 2.11
C SER A 346 -33.15 5.64 2.37
N ARG A 347 -33.35 4.33 2.52
CA ARG A 347 -32.30 3.38 2.91
C ARG A 347 -32.33 2.14 2.04
N ILE A 348 -31.17 1.82 1.50
CA ILE A 348 -30.91 0.60 0.74
C ILE A 348 -29.85 -0.24 1.45
N GLU A 349 -30.00 -1.55 1.41
CA GLU A 349 -28.99 -2.50 1.84
C GLU A 349 -28.41 -3.21 0.63
N LEU A 350 -27.09 -3.35 0.62
CA LEU A 350 -26.28 -3.92 -0.44
C LEU A 350 -25.74 -5.26 0.03
N ASN A 351 -25.79 -6.26 -0.83
CA ASN A 351 -25.19 -7.56 -0.58
C ASN A 351 -24.61 -8.11 -1.88
N SER A 352 -23.30 -8.32 -1.93
CA SER A 352 -22.66 -9.08 -3.00
C SER A 352 -22.40 -10.51 -2.48
N PRO A 353 -23.23 -11.48 -2.87
CA PRO A 353 -23.08 -12.87 -2.40
C PRO A 353 -21.78 -13.51 -2.88
N GLU A 354 -21.19 -13.01 -3.96
CA GLU A 354 -19.94 -13.55 -4.53
C GLU A 354 -18.71 -13.11 -3.75
N ASN A 355 -18.71 -11.89 -3.23
CA ASN A 355 -17.57 -11.28 -2.54
C ASN A 355 -17.77 -11.17 -1.03
N ALA A 356 -18.85 -11.75 -0.48
CA ALA A 356 -19.27 -11.61 0.91
C ALA A 356 -19.30 -10.15 1.39
N GLN A 357 -19.59 -9.21 0.48
CA GLN A 357 -19.68 -7.79 0.79
C GLN A 357 -21.11 -7.47 1.20
N THR A 358 -21.27 -6.76 2.30
CA THR A 358 -22.54 -6.24 2.76
C THR A 358 -22.39 -4.75 3.06
N GLY A 359 -23.50 -4.02 2.99
CA GLY A 359 -23.49 -2.62 3.32
C GLY A 359 -24.87 -2.04 3.32
N TRP A 360 -24.96 -0.78 3.67
CA TRP A 360 -26.18 0.00 3.49
C TRP A 360 -25.82 1.46 3.29
N ALA A 361 -26.70 2.18 2.61
CA ALA A 361 -26.64 3.62 2.47
C ALA A 361 -27.99 4.20 2.87
N GLU A 362 -27.96 5.29 3.63
CA GLU A 362 -29.14 5.98 4.15
C GLU A 362 -28.99 7.47 3.91
N LEU A 363 -30.05 8.06 3.37
CA LEU A 363 -30.29 9.50 3.30
C LEU A 363 -31.47 9.82 4.21
N ASP A 364 -31.39 10.87 5.01
CA ASP A 364 -32.44 11.22 5.96
C ASP A 364 -33.70 11.83 5.32
N SER A 365 -33.54 12.54 4.19
CA SER A 365 -34.62 13.03 3.32
C SER A 365 -34.08 13.29 1.91
N ALA A 366 -34.84 12.91 0.89
CA ALA A 366 -34.49 13.27 -0.49
C ALA A 366 -34.86 14.71 -0.85
N ALA A 367 -35.90 15.27 -0.23
CA ALA A 367 -36.34 16.64 -0.48
C ALA A 367 -35.49 17.69 0.24
N ASN A 368 -34.98 17.36 1.43
CA ASN A 368 -34.11 18.25 2.21
C ASN A 368 -33.02 17.42 2.93
N PRO A 369 -32.02 16.93 2.18
CA PRO A 369 -30.97 16.08 2.73
C PRO A 369 -30.12 16.85 3.74
N THR A 370 -30.15 16.42 5.00
CA THR A 370 -29.28 16.98 6.05
C THR A 370 -28.18 16.01 6.45
N ARG A 371 -28.40 14.71 6.28
CA ARG A 371 -27.43 13.67 6.66
C ARG A 371 -27.39 12.51 5.67
N VAL A 372 -26.18 12.06 5.40
CA VAL A 372 -25.92 10.83 4.66
C VAL A 372 -25.11 9.87 5.52
N ARG A 373 -25.45 8.59 5.49
CA ARG A 373 -24.71 7.54 6.19
C ARG A 373 -24.51 6.35 5.28
N ALA A 374 -23.36 5.73 5.40
CA ALA A 374 -23.09 4.48 4.73
C ALA A 374 -22.28 3.55 5.62
N VAL A 375 -22.56 2.27 5.52
CA VAL A 375 -21.74 1.20 6.09
C VAL A 375 -21.40 0.22 4.99
N PHE A 376 -20.17 -0.27 5.03
CA PHE A 376 -19.68 -1.35 4.19
C PHE A 376 -18.92 -2.33 5.09
N ASP A 377 -19.12 -3.63 4.91
CA ASP A 377 -18.33 -4.71 5.50
C ASP A 377 -18.12 -5.77 4.42
N GLY A 378 -16.87 -5.97 4.02
CA GLY A 378 -16.52 -6.98 3.04
C GLY A 378 -15.10 -6.87 2.53
N ALA A 379 -14.72 -7.76 1.62
CA ALA A 379 -13.43 -7.68 0.94
C ALA A 379 -13.42 -6.50 -0.05
N PHE A 380 -12.30 -5.81 -0.21
CA PHE A 380 -12.07 -4.79 -1.22
C PHE A 380 -10.66 -4.95 -1.79
N GLU A 381 -10.57 -5.25 -3.09
CA GLU A 381 -9.30 -5.53 -3.78
C GLU A 381 -8.48 -6.63 -3.07
N GLU A 382 -7.24 -6.33 -2.67
CA GLU A 382 -6.31 -7.20 -1.93
C GLU A 382 -6.62 -7.24 -0.42
N ILE A 383 -7.57 -6.43 0.05
CA ILE A 383 -7.97 -6.36 1.45
C ILE A 383 -9.15 -7.30 1.67
N THR A 384 -8.91 -8.34 2.44
CA THR A 384 -9.85 -9.46 2.64
C THR A 384 -11.05 -9.11 3.51
N ARG A 385 -10.91 -8.14 4.43
CA ARG A 385 -12.03 -7.57 5.17
C ARG A 385 -11.79 -6.12 5.54
N LEU A 386 -12.72 -5.28 5.13
CA LEU A 386 -12.74 -3.86 5.35
C LEU A 386 -14.13 -3.48 5.87
N GLN A 387 -14.18 -2.94 7.08
CA GLN A 387 -15.39 -2.33 7.59
C GLN A 387 -15.27 -0.81 7.48
N VAL A 388 -16.12 -0.18 6.69
CA VAL A 388 -16.20 1.28 6.57
C VAL A 388 -17.51 1.75 7.15
N THR A 389 -17.46 2.76 8.01
CA THR A 389 -18.63 3.50 8.48
C THR A 389 -18.44 4.97 8.16
N ALA A 390 -19.24 5.49 7.25
CA ALA A 390 -19.20 6.87 6.79
C ALA A 390 -20.44 7.64 7.24
N GLU A 391 -20.23 8.89 7.65
CA GLU A 391 -21.29 9.85 7.98
C GLU A 391 -20.92 11.22 7.39
N GLY A 392 -21.91 11.85 6.76
CA GLY A 392 -21.85 13.21 6.25
C GLY A 392 -22.95 14.08 6.85
N ASP A 393 -22.57 15.23 7.38
CA ASP A 393 -23.47 16.27 7.87
C ASP A 393 -23.49 17.42 6.84
N LEU A 394 -24.56 17.48 6.05
CA LEU A 394 -24.70 18.44 4.96
C LEU A 394 -24.96 19.85 5.49
N GLU A 395 -25.63 20.01 6.62
CA GLU A 395 -25.80 21.32 7.26
C GLU A 395 -24.44 21.89 7.69
N ARG A 396 -23.59 21.05 8.29
CA ARG A 396 -22.22 21.44 8.61
C ARG A 396 -21.43 21.75 7.35
N TRP A 397 -21.55 20.94 6.30
CA TRP A 397 -20.91 21.21 5.02
C TRP A 397 -21.24 22.60 4.49
N TRP A 398 -22.54 22.93 4.39
CA TRP A 398 -23.01 24.23 3.90
C TRP A 398 -22.55 25.39 4.78
N ALA A 399 -22.58 25.22 6.11
CA ALA A 399 -22.05 26.21 7.04
C ALA A 399 -20.54 26.45 6.81
N GLY A 400 -19.76 25.37 6.65
CA GLY A 400 -18.31 25.39 6.42
C GLY A 400 -17.93 26.08 5.12
N VAL A 401 -18.45 25.62 3.98
CA VAL A 401 -18.15 26.24 2.68
C VAL A 401 -18.71 27.66 2.54
N GLY A 402 -19.74 27.99 3.33
CA GLY A 402 -20.28 29.36 3.47
C GLY A 402 -19.46 30.28 4.38
N GLY A 403 -18.40 29.78 5.03
CA GLY A 403 -17.52 30.55 5.92
C GLY A 403 -18.07 30.81 7.33
N SER A 404 -19.10 30.07 7.73
CA SER A 404 -19.76 30.17 9.04
C SER A 404 -19.59 28.93 9.93
N GLY A 405 -18.99 27.87 9.39
CA GLY A 405 -18.72 26.63 10.10
C GLY A 405 -17.51 26.71 11.03
N ASP A 406 -17.40 25.73 11.93
CA ASP A 406 -16.19 25.48 12.70
C ASP A 406 -15.19 24.64 11.88
N ASP A 407 -14.01 24.39 12.43
CA ASP A 407 -12.98 23.53 11.81
C ASP A 407 -13.34 22.03 11.87
N SER A 408 -14.57 21.66 12.26
CA SER A 408 -14.98 20.27 12.35
C SER A 408 -15.25 19.70 10.97
N PRO A 409 -14.84 18.44 10.69
CA PRO A 409 -15.13 17.81 9.41
C PRO A 409 -16.64 17.63 9.21
N ALA A 410 -17.09 17.86 7.98
CA ALA A 410 -18.46 17.64 7.55
C ALA A 410 -18.70 16.18 7.16
N PHE A 411 -17.69 15.54 6.58
CA PHE A 411 -17.72 14.11 6.26
C PHE A 411 -16.63 13.39 7.01
N THR A 412 -16.97 12.25 7.60
CA THR A 412 -16.03 11.36 8.27
C THR A 412 -16.31 9.93 7.84
N ALA A 413 -15.26 9.14 7.64
CA ALA A 413 -15.38 7.71 7.46
C ALA A 413 -14.37 7.00 8.36
N LYS A 414 -14.86 6.14 9.23
CA LYS A 414 -14.04 5.22 10.02
C LYS A 414 -13.84 3.96 9.20
N VAL A 415 -12.58 3.61 8.99
CA VAL A 415 -12.14 2.41 8.29
C VAL A 415 -11.55 1.47 9.34
N GLU A 416 -12.05 0.26 9.45
CA GLU A 416 -11.52 -0.76 10.33
C GLU A 416 -11.08 -1.97 9.51
N GLN A 417 -9.88 -2.45 9.81
CA GLN A 417 -9.32 -3.65 9.22
C GLN A 417 -8.61 -4.48 10.31
N PRO A 418 -8.29 -5.76 10.07
CA PRO A 418 -7.58 -6.59 11.04
C PRO A 418 -6.25 -5.96 11.50
N LEU A 419 -5.54 -5.29 10.60
CA LEU A 419 -4.23 -4.69 10.85
C LEU A 419 -4.29 -3.31 11.54
N GLY A 420 -5.44 -2.66 11.60
CA GLY A 420 -5.50 -1.27 12.02
C GLY A 420 -6.85 -0.59 11.86
N GLU A 421 -6.88 0.68 12.22
CA GLU A 421 -8.00 1.56 11.98
C GLU A 421 -7.54 2.84 11.29
N GLY A 422 -8.42 3.36 10.45
CA GLY A 422 -8.26 4.58 9.69
C GLY A 422 -9.42 5.53 9.95
N ILE A 423 -9.14 6.82 9.95
CA ILE A 423 -10.17 7.87 9.95
C ILE A 423 -9.89 8.74 8.74
N PHE A 424 -10.83 8.75 7.81
CA PHE A 424 -10.89 9.68 6.69
C PHE A 424 -11.81 10.84 7.08
N SER A 425 -11.44 12.06 6.69
CA SER A 425 -12.23 13.26 7.03
C SER A 425 -12.11 14.31 5.95
N ILE A 426 -13.23 14.95 5.62
CA ILE A 426 -13.31 16.08 4.69
C ILE A 426 -13.95 17.28 5.40
N ALA A 427 -13.27 18.41 5.36
CA ALA A 427 -13.80 19.71 5.74
C ALA A 427 -13.83 20.64 4.52
N GLY A 428 -14.92 21.38 4.35
CA GLY A 428 -15.08 22.36 3.27
C GLY A 428 -14.98 23.77 3.81
N SER A 429 -14.30 24.64 3.08
CA SER A 429 -14.19 26.08 3.38
C SER A 429 -14.36 26.90 2.10
N PRO A 430 -14.70 28.20 2.19
CA PRO A 430 -14.79 29.05 1.01
C PRO A 430 -13.43 29.17 0.33
N GLY A 431 -13.38 28.84 -0.96
CA GLY A 431 -12.23 29.02 -1.83
C GLY A 431 -12.27 30.34 -2.61
N ARG A 432 -11.34 30.51 -3.54
CA ARG A 432 -11.31 31.68 -4.44
C ARG A 432 -12.23 31.47 -5.63
N ASP A 433 -12.65 32.56 -6.26
CA ASP A 433 -13.39 32.55 -7.54
C ASP A 433 -14.66 31.68 -7.55
N GLY A 434 -15.35 31.59 -6.41
CA GLY A 434 -16.55 30.76 -6.28
C GLY A 434 -16.26 29.26 -6.30
N ARG A 435 -15.07 28.85 -5.87
CA ARG A 435 -14.71 27.44 -5.64
C ARG A 435 -14.78 27.11 -4.15
N TRP A 436 -14.86 25.83 -3.84
CA TRP A 436 -14.69 25.32 -2.49
C TRP A 436 -13.27 24.83 -2.30
N LYS A 437 -12.73 25.09 -1.12
CA LYS A 437 -11.45 24.58 -0.69
C LYS A 437 -11.70 23.42 0.27
N LEU A 438 -11.25 22.23 -0.11
CA LEU A 438 -11.48 21.00 0.65
C LEU A 438 -10.20 20.58 1.35
N ASP A 439 -10.27 20.43 2.66
CA ASP A 439 -9.23 19.83 3.47
C ASP A 439 -9.56 18.35 3.66
N VAL A 440 -8.80 17.50 2.98
CA VAL A 440 -8.95 16.05 3.01
C VAL A 440 -7.84 15.46 3.85
N SER A 441 -8.18 14.61 4.80
CA SER A 441 -7.20 13.95 5.64
C SER A 441 -7.52 12.49 5.86
N PHE A 442 -6.46 11.69 5.95
CA PHE A 442 -6.54 10.30 6.34
C PHE A 442 -5.54 10.03 7.46
N THR A 443 -6.02 9.40 8.52
CA THR A 443 -5.22 9.06 9.69
C THR A 443 -5.31 7.57 9.92
N ALA A 444 -4.18 6.86 9.85
CA ALA A 444 -4.11 5.43 10.10
C ALA A 444 -3.34 5.12 11.39
N GLU A 445 -3.79 4.11 12.11
CA GLU A 445 -3.15 3.55 13.30
C GLU A 445 -3.22 2.02 13.23
N GLY A 446 -2.12 1.33 13.53
CA GLY A 446 -2.15 -0.13 13.60
C GLY A 446 -2.86 -0.68 14.84
N ARG A 447 -3.21 -1.96 14.81
CA ARG A 447 -3.72 -2.70 15.98
C ARG A 447 -2.70 -3.75 16.43
N GLY A 448 -2.48 -3.85 17.75
CA GLY A 448 -1.57 -4.85 18.32
C GLY A 448 -0.16 -4.83 17.70
N TRP A 449 0.25 -5.96 17.12
CA TRP A 449 1.55 -6.13 16.47
C TRP A 449 1.72 -5.29 15.19
N ALA A 450 0.64 -4.89 14.53
CA ALA A 450 0.71 -4.10 13.30
C ALA A 450 1.00 -2.60 13.55
N ARG A 451 0.85 -2.12 14.79
CA ARG A 451 1.22 -0.74 15.19
C ARG A 451 2.64 -0.36 14.78
N PRO A 452 3.67 -1.09 15.20
CA PRO A 452 5.03 -0.77 14.80
C PRO A 452 5.28 -0.92 13.31
N LEU A 453 4.56 -1.80 12.60
CA LEU A 453 4.72 -1.92 11.15
C LEU A 453 4.14 -0.75 10.39
N ILE A 454 2.95 -0.28 10.78
CA ILE A 454 2.34 0.93 10.20
C ILE A 454 3.19 2.16 10.52
N ALA A 455 3.77 2.23 11.71
CA ALA A 455 4.73 3.27 12.06
C ALA A 455 5.98 3.20 11.16
N VAL A 456 6.60 2.02 10.99
CA VAL A 456 7.73 1.83 10.06
C VAL A 456 7.34 2.16 8.62
N ALA A 457 6.18 1.71 8.16
CA ALA A 457 5.70 1.98 6.80
C ALA A 457 5.45 3.48 6.60
N GLY A 458 4.81 4.16 7.56
CA GLY A 458 4.65 5.62 7.53
C GLY A 458 5.97 6.38 7.63
N LEU A 459 6.95 5.82 8.33
CA LEU A 459 8.32 6.34 8.39
C LEU A 459 8.96 6.21 7.00
N LEU A 460 9.09 4.99 6.48
CA LEU A 460 9.82 4.67 5.25
C LEU A 460 9.12 5.14 3.97
N SER A 461 7.80 5.15 3.96
CA SER A 461 6.96 5.42 2.79
C SER A 461 6.07 6.64 2.94
N GLY A 462 6.21 7.42 4.03
CA GLY A 462 5.30 8.56 4.31
C GLY A 462 5.17 9.55 3.17
N ASN A 463 6.25 9.85 2.46
CA ASN A 463 6.20 10.76 1.30
C ASN A 463 5.49 10.10 0.11
N ALA A 464 5.80 8.83 -0.20
CA ALA A 464 5.10 8.11 -1.25
C ALA A 464 3.60 7.93 -0.94
N ILE A 465 3.24 7.65 0.32
CA ILE A 465 1.84 7.58 0.77
C ILE A 465 1.17 8.95 0.62
N GLN A 466 1.86 10.03 1.01
CA GLN A 466 1.36 11.40 0.86
C GLN A 466 1.21 11.80 -0.62
N GLU A 467 2.14 11.43 -1.50
CA GLU A 467 2.08 11.68 -2.94
C GLU A 467 0.93 10.90 -3.59
N THR A 468 0.79 9.61 -3.30
CA THR A 468 -0.33 8.81 -3.78
C THR A 468 -1.65 9.38 -3.28
N PHE A 469 -1.74 9.72 -1.99
CA PHE A 469 -2.94 10.33 -1.40
C PHE A 469 -3.27 11.68 -2.06
N ALA A 470 -2.27 12.53 -2.28
CA ALA A 470 -2.45 13.80 -2.98
C ALA A 470 -2.92 13.59 -4.42
N SER A 471 -2.28 12.68 -5.16
CA SER A 471 -2.63 12.35 -6.54
C SER A 471 -4.06 11.83 -6.66
N THR A 472 -4.47 10.88 -5.82
CA THR A 472 -5.83 10.34 -5.81
C THR A 472 -6.86 11.42 -5.44
N THR A 473 -6.51 12.32 -4.53
CA THR A 473 -7.39 13.43 -4.14
C THR A 473 -7.50 14.47 -5.26
N ASP A 474 -6.40 14.79 -5.95
CA ASP A 474 -6.37 15.70 -7.11
C ASP A 474 -7.16 15.13 -8.30
N GLU A 475 -7.05 13.83 -8.54
CA GLU A 475 -7.83 13.10 -9.54
C GLU A 475 -9.32 13.16 -9.21
N ALA A 476 -9.72 12.82 -7.98
CA ALA A 476 -11.10 12.93 -7.54
C ALA A 476 -11.65 14.37 -7.62
N ALA A 477 -10.82 15.38 -7.34
CA ALA A 477 -11.19 16.78 -7.51
C ALA A 477 -11.41 17.16 -8.98
N THR A 478 -10.58 16.63 -9.88
CA THR A 478 -10.70 16.84 -11.33
C THR A 478 -11.96 16.17 -11.87
N ASP A 479 -12.23 14.93 -11.47
CA ASP A 479 -13.43 14.18 -11.84
C ASP A 479 -14.71 14.84 -11.33
N TRP A 480 -14.68 15.36 -10.10
CA TRP A 480 -15.75 16.18 -9.57
C TRP A 480 -16.00 17.41 -10.44
N ASP A 481 -14.96 18.17 -10.75
CA ASP A 481 -15.08 19.39 -11.55
C ASP A 481 -15.64 19.11 -12.94
N ASP A 482 -15.17 18.06 -13.62
CA ASP A 482 -15.68 17.65 -14.93
C ASP A 482 -17.15 17.22 -14.85
N THR A 483 -17.48 16.32 -13.90
CA THR A 483 -18.82 15.79 -13.71
C THR A 483 -19.83 16.87 -13.36
N ILE A 484 -19.50 17.72 -12.38
CA ILE A 484 -20.36 18.79 -11.90
C ILE A 484 -20.48 19.90 -12.94
N SER A 485 -19.43 20.21 -13.69
CA SER A 485 -19.54 21.20 -14.77
C SER A 485 -20.58 20.78 -15.81
N LYS A 486 -20.51 19.53 -16.27
CA LYS A 486 -21.49 18.96 -17.20
C LYS A 486 -22.89 18.93 -16.57
N ALA A 487 -22.99 18.55 -15.30
CA ALA A 487 -24.27 18.46 -14.59
C ALA A 487 -24.95 19.81 -14.39
N ILE A 488 -24.21 20.85 -13.99
CA ILE A 488 -24.75 22.22 -13.83
C ILE A 488 -25.22 22.76 -15.17
N GLU A 489 -24.45 22.58 -16.24
CA GLU A 489 -24.81 23.04 -17.59
C GLU A 489 -26.07 22.35 -18.13
N ALA A 490 -26.22 21.05 -17.84
CA ALA A 490 -27.38 20.27 -18.21
C ALA A 490 -28.64 20.61 -17.39
N GLY A 491 -28.45 21.00 -16.12
CA GLY A 491 -29.50 21.13 -15.12
C GLY A 491 -29.81 19.78 -14.44
N PRO A 492 -30.46 19.80 -13.25
CA PRO A 492 -30.57 18.61 -12.39
C PRO A 492 -31.21 17.38 -13.06
N ASP A 493 -32.34 17.54 -13.74
CA ASP A 493 -33.07 16.44 -14.41
C ASP A 493 -32.29 15.85 -15.60
N LEU A 494 -31.59 16.69 -16.37
CA LEU A 494 -30.83 16.24 -17.54
C LEU A 494 -29.49 15.63 -17.13
N ALA A 495 -28.85 16.15 -16.09
CA ALA A 495 -27.65 15.56 -15.48
C ALA A 495 -27.92 14.15 -14.96
N LEU A 496 -29.08 13.97 -14.33
CA LEU A 496 -29.56 12.66 -13.90
C LEU A 496 -29.76 11.70 -15.07
N HIS A 497 -30.45 12.15 -16.13
CA HIS A 497 -30.58 11.35 -17.35
C HIS A 497 -29.22 10.99 -17.97
N GLN A 498 -28.25 11.89 -17.93
CA GLN A 498 -26.89 11.62 -18.39
C GLN A 498 -26.13 10.68 -17.48
N LEU A 499 -26.33 10.70 -16.16
CA LEU A 499 -25.69 9.74 -15.25
C LEU A 499 -26.23 8.33 -15.46
N LEU A 500 -27.55 8.18 -15.56
CA LEU A 500 -28.20 6.88 -15.74
C LEU A 500 -27.96 6.27 -17.12
N ASN A 501 -27.79 7.10 -18.15
CA ASN A 501 -27.48 6.65 -19.52
C ASN A 501 -25.98 6.67 -19.84
N GLY A 502 -25.20 7.49 -19.16
CA GLY A 502 -23.75 7.66 -19.34
C GLY A 502 -22.95 6.55 -18.68
N ALA A 503 -23.49 5.90 -17.65
CA ALA A 503 -23.00 4.60 -17.18
C ALA A 503 -23.02 3.51 -18.29
N ALA A 504 -23.80 3.71 -19.37
CA ALA A 504 -23.74 2.88 -20.59
C ALA A 504 -22.72 3.36 -21.64
N ALA A 505 -22.22 4.59 -21.54
CA ALA A 505 -21.40 5.23 -22.57
C ALA A 505 -19.91 5.39 -22.20
N THR A 506 -19.55 5.43 -20.91
CA THR A 506 -18.15 5.35 -20.45
C THR A 506 -17.55 3.94 -20.58
N ALA A 507 -18.30 3.00 -21.14
CA ALA A 507 -17.85 1.68 -21.62
C ALA A 507 -17.36 1.71 -23.10
N LYS A 508 -16.85 2.84 -23.59
CA LYS A 508 -16.07 2.95 -24.83
C LYS A 508 -14.96 3.99 -24.71
N PRO A 509 -13.82 3.76 -25.37
CA PRO A 509 -12.49 4.21 -24.91
C PRO A 509 -12.18 5.66 -25.31
N ASP A 510 -11.40 6.32 -24.46
CA ASP A 510 -10.28 7.17 -24.86
C ASP A 510 -9.04 6.83 -24.01
#